data_AF-A0A3D0CES5-F1
#
_entry.id   AF-A0A3D0CES5-F1
#
_cell.length_a   1.000
_cell.length_b   1.000
_cell.length_c   1.000
_cell.angle_alpha   90.00
_cell.angle_beta   90.00
_cell.angle_gamma   90.00
#
_symmetry.space_group_name_H-M   'P 1'
#
loop_
_entity.id
_entity.type
_entity.pdbx_description
1 polymer ?
#
loop_
_entity_poly.entity_id
_entity_poly.type
_entity_poly.pdbx_seq_one_letter_code
_entity_poly.pdbx_strand_id
1 'polypeptide(L)'
;MASSIELVENIQALETKNDNQSQRKLLLIENDHYLSKAFLDNGNQSIYQTKEIRTGEVLSQELESYLVDHRPSMIVLDVGFSNSAQLLIIRDLRALFDG
;
A
#
# COMPACT_ATOMS: atom_id res chain seq x y z
N MET A 1 12.95 46.73 -16.67
CA MET A 1 11.73 46.43 -15.91
C MET A 1 11.49 44.94 -16.05
N ALA A 2 11.73 44.16 -15.00
CA ALA A 2 11.60 42.71 -15.03
C ALA A 2 10.13 42.35 -14.75
N SER A 3 9.52 41.59 -15.66
CA SER A 3 8.15 41.10 -15.55
C SER A 3 8.14 39.91 -14.56
N SER A 4 7.43 40.07 -13.45
CA SER A 4 7.17 39.01 -12.49
C SER A 4 6.09 38.09 -13.04
N ILE A 5 6.42 36.80 -13.19
CA ILE A 5 5.44 35.75 -13.48
C ILE A 5 4.77 35.40 -12.15
N GLU A 6 3.51 35.80 -11.97
CA GLU A 6 2.68 35.27 -10.88
C GLU A 6 2.27 33.84 -11.24
N LEU A 7 2.90 32.87 -10.58
CA LEU A 7 2.43 31.48 -10.55
C LEU A 7 1.13 31.44 -9.74
N VAL A 8 0.00 31.41 -10.43
CA VAL A 8 -1.31 31.16 -9.82
C VAL A 8 -1.38 29.69 -9.43
N GLU A 9 -1.27 29.41 -8.14
CA GLU A 9 -1.53 28.09 -7.55
C GLU A 9 -3.02 27.75 -7.72
N ASN A 10 -3.36 27.11 -8.83
CA ASN A 10 -4.71 26.57 -9.04
C ASN A 10 -4.86 25.25 -8.28
N ILE A 11 -4.93 25.31 -6.95
CA ILE A 11 -5.24 24.16 -6.11
C ILE A 11 -6.76 24.03 -6.04
N GLN A 12 -7.38 23.52 -7.11
CA GLN A 12 -8.71 22.95 -6.96
C GLN A 12 -8.58 21.72 -6.08
N ALA A 13 -9.04 21.84 -4.83
CA ALA A 13 -9.22 20.71 -3.94
C ALA A 13 -10.08 19.68 -4.68
N LEU A 14 -9.48 18.54 -5.02
CA LEU A 14 -10.20 17.43 -5.62
C LEU A 14 -11.32 17.04 -4.64
N GLU A 15 -12.57 17.27 -5.01
CA GLU A 15 -13.71 16.84 -4.21
C GLU A 15 -13.69 15.31 -4.12
N THR A 16 -13.11 14.78 -3.05
CA THR A 16 -13.28 13.38 -2.69
C THR A 16 -14.73 13.21 -2.28
N LYS A 17 -15.54 12.66 -3.20
CA LYS A 17 -16.89 12.18 -2.91
C LYS A 17 -16.86 11.45 -1.57
N ASN A 18 -17.63 11.99 -0.64
CA ASN A 18 -17.86 11.48 0.69
C ASN A 18 -18.74 10.22 0.57
N ASP A 19 -18.24 9.18 -0.08
CA ASP A 19 -18.79 7.84 0.09
C ASP A 19 -18.42 7.42 1.51
N ASN A 20 -19.43 7.13 2.33
CA ASN A 20 -19.31 6.53 3.66
C ASN A 20 -18.06 5.66 3.74
N GLN A 21 -16.99 6.20 4.34
CA GLN A 21 -15.63 5.67 4.23
C GLN A 21 -15.57 4.34 4.96
N SER A 22 -15.95 3.28 4.26
CA SER A 22 -15.57 1.92 4.62
C SER A 22 -14.05 1.94 4.68
N GLN A 23 -13.47 1.71 5.87
CA GLN A 23 -12.01 1.70 6.05
C GLN A 23 -11.39 0.84 4.95
N ARG A 24 -10.59 1.48 4.09
CA ARG A 24 -9.93 0.78 2.99
C ARG A 24 -8.88 -0.13 3.57
N LYS A 25 -8.69 -1.33 3.04
CA LYS A 25 -7.69 -2.25 3.58
C LYS A 25 -6.36 -2.03 2.86
N LEU A 26 -5.30 -1.79 3.62
CA LEU A 26 -3.93 -1.72 3.14
C LEU A 26 -3.20 -2.98 3.59
N LEU A 27 -2.63 -3.73 2.65
CA LEU A 27 -1.73 -4.82 2.94
C LEU A 27 -0.28 -4.34 2.80
N LEU A 28 0.51 -4.57 3.83
CA LEU A 28 1.92 -4.21 3.91
C LEU A 28 2.74 -5.50 3.96
N ILE A 29 3.67 -5.65 3.03
CA ILE A 29 4.54 -6.82 2.92
C ILE A 29 5.98 -6.34 3.09
N GLU A 30 6.61 -6.69 4.20
CA GLU A 30 7.97 -6.24 4.54
C GLU A 30 8.70 -7.25 5.41
N ASN A 31 9.99 -7.00 5.68
CA ASN A 31 10.79 -7.84 6.58
C ASN A 31 11.14 -7.15 7.91
N ASP A 32 11.49 -5.85 7.87
CA ASP A 32 12.27 -5.19 8.92
C ASP A 32 11.48 -4.12 9.72
N HIS A 33 10.13 -4.16 9.70
CA HIS A 33 9.22 -3.30 10.49
C HIS A 33 9.31 -1.80 10.20
N TYR A 34 10.11 -1.40 9.23
CA TYR A 34 10.32 0.01 8.92
C TYR A 34 9.05 0.65 8.37
N LEU A 35 8.38 -0.02 7.43
CA LEU A 35 7.17 0.48 6.82
C LEU A 35 6.01 0.35 7.79
N SER A 36 5.84 -0.77 8.49
CA SER A 36 4.74 -0.98 9.44
C SER A 36 4.75 0.12 10.49
N LYS A 37 5.93 0.48 11.01
CA LYS A 37 6.10 1.60 11.93
C LYS A 37 5.72 2.94 11.29
N ALA A 38 6.21 3.23 10.08
CA ALA A 38 5.89 4.47 9.37
C ALA A 38 4.38 4.63 9.08
N PHE A 39 3.69 3.53 8.79
CA PHE A 39 2.25 3.51 8.53
C PHE A 39 1.40 3.45 9.81
N LEU A 40 1.92 2.90 10.92
CA LEU A 40 1.28 2.91 12.24
C LEU A 40 1.30 4.31 12.86
N ASP A 41 2.44 5.00 12.78
CA ASP A 41 2.61 6.36 13.32
C ASP A 41 1.68 7.37 12.61
N ASN A 42 1.32 7.11 11.35
CA ASN A 42 0.34 7.87 10.57
C ASN A 42 -1.07 7.25 10.55
N GLY A 43 -1.25 6.06 11.14
CA GLY A 43 -2.44 5.22 11.00
C GLY A 43 -3.70 5.83 11.59
N ASN A 44 -3.57 6.65 12.64
CA ASN A 44 -4.70 7.32 13.30
C ASN A 44 -5.34 8.43 12.44
N GLN A 45 -4.68 8.87 11.36
CA GLN A 45 -5.21 9.87 10.41
C GLN A 45 -5.51 9.28 9.03
N SER A 46 -5.25 7.98 8.85
CA SER A 46 -5.35 7.28 7.58
C SER A 46 -6.76 6.70 7.39
N ILE A 47 -7.30 6.83 6.18
CA ILE A 47 -8.52 6.12 5.75
C ILE A 47 -8.31 4.61 5.58
N TYR A 48 -7.07 4.14 5.72
CA TYR A 48 -6.68 2.74 5.58
C TYR A 48 -6.55 2.03 6.93
N GLN A 49 -7.10 0.82 7.00
CA GLN A 49 -6.77 -0.18 7.99
C GLN A 49 -5.60 -1.02 7.47
N THR A 50 -4.45 -0.92 8.13
CA THR A 50 -3.22 -1.59 7.73
C THR A 50 -3.12 -3.00 8.33
N LYS A 51 -2.78 -3.99 7.51
CA LYS A 51 -2.34 -5.33 7.93
C LYS A 51 -0.92 -5.57 7.42
N GLU A 52 -0.05 -6.08 8.28
CA GLU A 52 1.31 -6.49 7.93
C GLU A 52 1.37 -8.01 7.69
N ILE A 53 2.09 -8.43 6.66
CA ILE A 53 2.56 -9.80 6.41
C ILE A 53 4.08 -9.75 6.25
N ARG A 54 4.79 -10.69 6.87
CA ARG A 54 6.26 -10.72 6.84
C ARG A 54 6.81 -11.66 5.78
N THR A 55 7.91 -11.28 5.15
CA THR A 55 8.59 -12.03 4.08
C THR A 55 9.37 -13.29 4.48
N GLY A 56 9.02 -13.90 5.61
CA GLY A 56 9.58 -15.19 6.04
C GLY A 56 9.17 -16.38 5.15
N GLU A 57 9.69 -17.57 5.44
CA GLU A 57 9.55 -18.79 4.61
C GLU A 57 8.09 -19.23 4.34
N VAL A 58 7.11 -18.76 5.10
CA VAL A 58 5.68 -19.16 5.01
C VAL A 58 4.82 -18.13 4.26
N LEU A 59 5.42 -17.17 3.57
CA LEU A 59 4.70 -16.03 3.02
C LEU A 59 3.62 -16.40 1.99
N SER A 60 3.80 -17.45 1.18
CA SER A 60 2.83 -17.79 0.11
C SER A 60 1.45 -18.16 0.65
N GLN A 61 1.35 -19.01 1.68
CA GLN A 61 0.07 -19.49 2.20
C GLN A 61 -0.70 -18.41 2.97
N GLU A 62 -0.01 -17.64 3.80
CA GLU A 62 -0.62 -16.55 4.56
C GLU A 62 -1.07 -15.42 3.63
N LEU A 63 -0.26 -15.09 2.62
CA LEU A 63 -0.58 -14.08 1.62
C LEU A 63 -1.77 -14.51 0.75
N GLU A 64 -1.76 -15.72 0.21
CA GLU A 64 -2.85 -16.23 -0.63
C GLU A 64 -4.19 -16.22 0.13
N SER A 65 -4.19 -16.79 1.33
CA SER A 65 -5.38 -16.85 2.18
C SER A 65 -5.89 -15.43 2.51
N TYR A 66 -4.99 -14.51 2.85
CA TYR A 66 -5.37 -13.14 3.16
C TYR A 66 -5.96 -12.42 1.95
N LEU A 67 -5.37 -12.56 0.77
CA LEU A 67 -5.84 -11.89 -0.45
C LEU A 67 -7.22 -12.36 -0.88
N VAL A 68 -7.49 -13.67 -0.79
CA VAL A 68 -8.80 -14.25 -1.08
C VAL A 68 -9.87 -13.72 -0.13
N ASP A 69 -9.60 -13.74 1.18
CA ASP A 69 -10.58 -13.41 2.21
C ASP A 69 -10.81 -11.90 2.37
N HIS A 70 -9.76 -11.09 2.18
CA HIS A 70 -9.79 -9.68 2.59
C HIS A 70 -9.84 -8.70 1.44
N ARG A 71 -9.35 -9.09 0.24
CA ARG A 71 -9.27 -8.26 -0.97
C ARG A 71 -8.81 -6.82 -0.68
N PRO A 72 -7.52 -6.62 -0.33
CA PRO A 72 -7.03 -5.29 0.02
C PRO A 72 -7.18 -4.30 -1.16
N SER A 73 -7.43 -3.04 -0.82
CA SER A 73 -7.56 -1.96 -1.80
C SER A 73 -6.20 -1.44 -2.29
N MET A 74 -5.15 -1.71 -1.52
CA MET A 74 -3.77 -1.32 -1.83
C MET A 74 -2.82 -2.35 -1.22
N ILE A 75 -1.75 -2.67 -1.94
CA ILE A 75 -0.66 -3.53 -1.47
C ILE A 75 0.62 -2.72 -1.58
N VAL A 76 1.39 -2.65 -0.50
CA VAL A 76 2.72 -2.06 -0.45
C VAL A 76 3.71 -3.18 -0.17
N LEU A 77 4.70 -3.32 -1.04
CA LEU A 77 5.73 -4.35 -0.96
C LEU A 77 7.09 -3.69 -0.80
N ASP A 78 7.81 -4.03 0.26
CA ASP A 78 9.22 -3.68 0.41
C ASP A 78 10.08 -4.57 -0.49
N VAL A 79 10.73 -3.96 -1.48
CA VAL A 79 11.65 -4.63 -2.40
C VAL A 79 13.12 -4.44 -2.02
N GLY A 80 13.43 -3.55 -1.08
CA GLY A 80 14.77 -3.02 -0.83
C GLY A 80 15.80 -4.04 -0.34
N PHE A 81 15.36 -5.18 0.21
CA PHE A 81 16.24 -6.18 0.82
C PHE A 81 15.94 -7.61 0.36
N SER A 82 15.22 -7.74 -0.76
CA SER A 82 14.62 -8.99 -1.16
C SER A 82 15.60 -9.91 -1.90
N ASN A 83 15.81 -11.11 -1.34
CA ASN A 83 16.42 -12.21 -2.09
C ASN A 83 15.56 -12.47 -3.34
N SER A 84 16.12 -12.96 -4.45
CA SER A 84 15.40 -13.07 -5.74
C SER A 84 14.08 -13.84 -5.67
N ALA A 85 13.92 -14.71 -4.66
CA ALA A 85 12.69 -15.42 -4.35
C ALA A 85 11.52 -14.50 -3.93
N GLN A 86 11.78 -13.40 -3.22
CA GLN A 86 10.76 -12.45 -2.78
C GLN A 86 10.25 -11.58 -3.95
N LEU A 87 11.02 -11.42 -5.03
CA LEU A 87 10.52 -10.81 -6.27
C LEU A 87 9.51 -11.71 -7.00
N LEU A 88 9.53 -13.03 -6.77
CA LEU A 88 8.53 -13.95 -7.32
C LEU A 88 7.14 -13.67 -6.73
N ILE A 89 7.06 -13.08 -5.53
CA ILE A 89 5.81 -12.64 -4.90
C ILE A 89 5.08 -11.65 -5.80
N ILE A 90 5.78 -10.75 -6.51
CA ILE A 90 5.15 -9.79 -7.43
C ILE A 90 4.45 -10.52 -8.58
N ARG A 91 5.11 -11.55 -9.15
CA ARG A 91 4.53 -12.37 -10.22
C ARG A 91 3.32 -13.13 -9.72
N ASP A 92 3.43 -13.75 -8.55
CA ASP A 92 2.38 -14.59 -7.98
C ASP A 92 1.17 -13.73 -7.56
N LEU A 93 1.40 -12.54 -7.00
CA LEU A 93 0.37 -11.53 -6.75
C LEU A 93 -0.35 -11.15 -8.04
N ARG A 94 0.39 -10.82 -9.10
CA ARG A 94 -0.21 -10.44 -10.39
C ARG A 94 -1.12 -11.55 -10.94
N ALA A 95 -0.69 -12.81 -10.85
CA ALA A 95 -1.48 -13.95 -11.31
C ALA A 95 -2.84 -14.08 -10.59
N LEU A 96 -2.94 -13.63 -9.34
CA LEU A 96 -4.20 -13.64 -8.57
C LEU A 96 -5.20 -12.58 -9.04
N PHE A 97 -4.76 -11.53 -9.75
CA PHE A 97 -5.61 -10.44 -10.20
C PHE A 97 -5.83 -10.41 -11.73
N ASP A 98 -4.99 -11.09 -12.52
CA ASP A 98 -5.03 -11.00 -13.99
C ASP A 98 -6.14 -11.81 -14.68
N GLY A 99 -6.93 -12.63 -13.97
CA GLY A 99 -8.13 -13.29 -14.51
C GLY A 99 -7.86 -14.46 -15.45
#